data_AF-A0AAJ3G4F5-F1
#
_entry.id   AF-A0AAJ3G4F5-F1
#
_cell.length_a   1.000
_cell.length_b   1.000
_cell.length_c   1.000
_cell.angle_alpha   90.00
_cell.angle_beta   90.00
_cell.angle_gamma   90.00
#
_symmetry.space_group_name_H-M   'P 1'
#
loop_
_entity.id
_entity.type
_entity.pdbx_description
1 polymer ?
#
loop_
_entity_poly.entity_id
_entity_poly.type
_entity_poly.pdbx_seq_one_letter_code
_entity_poly.pdbx_strand_id
1 'polypeptide(L)'
;HHLALDHTALDVMQHEMQMHLLGQDEHLTASVPYRNYVAQARLGTSEQEHETFFRDMLGDIDEPTLPFGLAHVQGDGRGIEEAKVFVDDALSLRLRAQARQLGVSAASLVHLAWAQVLAVASGQESVVFGTVLLGRMQGGDGADRALGMFINTLPICVPVNEQSVRDAVKTTHARLTGLLGHEHASLALAQRCSGVASPAPLFSALLNFRHSSLQVTDEGLSAWSGMQMLSSEERTNYPLTLNVDDLGEGFSLTVQVESLIGAQRICDYVQVALQSLVDTLEHAPQTAVRNLAVLPAAERKQLLETWNAPEAAYAHDALIHRQFEAQVAAQPDAVAVVFEEQALTYGELNAQANQLAHRLLSLGICPDDRVAICVERGLDMIVGLLGILKSGAGYVPLDPASPAERIAYMLEDSSPVAIVVHAATQALLAEESVRVIELDSPALRNQSTVNPQVPGLTSSQLAYVIYTSGSTGLPKGVMVEHRNVARLFSATQPWFEFGPQDVW
;
A
#
# COMPACT_ATOMS: atom_id res chain seq x y z
N HIS A 1 -14.25 10.62 -33.84
CA HIS A 1 -14.14 9.44 -32.94
C HIS A 1 -12.72 8.89 -33.08
N HIS A 2 -12.06 8.48 -31.98
CA HIS A 2 -10.71 7.90 -32.00
C HIS A 2 -10.55 6.62 -32.85
N LEU A 3 -11.65 6.07 -33.37
CA LEU A 3 -11.61 4.91 -34.28
C LEU A 3 -11.17 5.31 -35.69
N ALA A 4 -11.28 6.60 -36.04
CA ALA A 4 -10.97 7.12 -37.37
C ALA A 4 -9.76 8.05 -37.40
N LEU A 5 -9.38 8.65 -36.26
CA LEU A 5 -8.35 9.69 -36.18
C LEU A 5 -7.56 9.55 -34.88
N ASP A 6 -6.24 9.45 -34.99
CA ASP A 6 -5.29 9.68 -33.91
C ASP A 6 -4.90 11.17 -33.80
N HIS A 7 -4.10 11.53 -32.79
CA HIS A 7 -3.66 12.92 -32.59
C HIS A 7 -2.90 13.48 -33.79
N THR A 8 -2.00 12.69 -34.39
CA THR A 8 -1.26 13.10 -35.60
C THR A 8 -2.19 13.33 -36.79
N ALA A 9 -3.22 12.49 -36.99
CA ALA A 9 -4.23 12.69 -38.02
C ALA A 9 -5.05 13.97 -37.78
N LEU A 10 -5.29 14.33 -36.52
CA LEU A 10 -5.96 15.57 -36.15
C LEU A 10 -5.08 16.78 -36.50
N ASP A 11 -3.78 16.72 -36.21
CA ASP A 11 -2.83 17.80 -36.57
C ASP A 11 -2.75 17.98 -38.10
N VAL A 12 -2.72 16.88 -38.86
CA VAL A 12 -2.78 16.90 -40.33
C VAL A 12 -4.09 17.53 -40.81
N MET A 13 -5.23 17.14 -40.23
CA MET A 13 -6.53 17.72 -40.56
C MET A 13 -6.58 19.22 -40.26
N GLN A 14 -6.06 19.66 -39.11
CA GLN A 14 -5.98 21.08 -38.76
C GLN A 14 -5.11 21.84 -39.75
N HIS A 15 -3.97 21.28 -40.14
CA HIS A 15 -3.10 21.88 -41.15
C HIS A 15 -3.81 22.00 -42.52
N GLU A 16 -4.50 20.96 -42.98
CA GLU A 16 -5.28 21.02 -44.23
C GLU A 16 -6.38 22.07 -44.17
N MET A 17 -7.13 22.15 -43.05
CA MET A 17 -8.13 23.19 -42.81
C MET A 17 -7.52 24.59 -42.88
N GLN A 18 -6.37 24.79 -42.25
CA GLN A 18 -5.63 26.05 -42.27
C GLN A 18 -5.22 26.45 -43.70
N MET A 19 -4.70 25.52 -44.50
CA MET A 19 -4.34 25.78 -45.89
C MET A 19 -5.55 26.19 -46.73
N HIS A 20 -6.72 25.58 -46.50
CA HIS A 20 -7.97 25.99 -47.13
C HIS A 20 -8.43 27.40 -46.71
N LEU A 21 -8.33 27.73 -45.42
CA LEU A 21 -8.71 29.06 -44.91
C LEU A 21 -7.81 30.18 -45.45
N LEU A 22 -6.54 29.87 -45.72
CA LEU A 22 -5.58 30.79 -46.34
C LEU A 22 -5.67 30.83 -47.88
N GLY A 23 -6.50 29.99 -48.50
CA GLY A 23 -6.62 29.88 -49.96
C GLY A 23 -5.38 29.30 -50.64
N GLN A 24 -4.64 28.44 -49.94
CA GLN A 24 -3.37 27.82 -50.40
C GLN A 24 -3.52 26.32 -50.68
N ASP A 25 -4.74 25.83 -50.89
CA ASP A 25 -5.05 24.40 -51.03
C ASP A 25 -4.37 23.71 -52.22
N GLU A 26 -3.92 24.46 -53.21
CA GLU A 26 -3.10 23.96 -54.32
C GLU A 26 -1.75 23.36 -53.89
N HIS A 27 -1.27 23.68 -52.68
CA HIS A 27 -0.03 23.14 -52.10
C HIS A 27 -0.25 21.81 -51.35
N LEU A 28 -1.50 21.36 -51.20
CA LEU A 28 -1.80 20.10 -50.54
C LEU A 28 -1.50 18.91 -51.46
N THR A 29 -0.84 17.89 -50.93
CA THR A 29 -0.62 16.64 -51.65
C THR A 29 -1.82 15.71 -51.49
N ALA A 30 -1.97 14.74 -52.39
CA ALA A 30 -3.01 13.72 -52.26
C ALA A 30 -2.87 12.94 -50.93
N SER A 31 -4.01 12.68 -50.28
CA SER A 31 -4.07 11.88 -49.06
C SER A 31 -3.76 10.41 -49.32
N VAL A 32 -3.00 9.78 -48.43
CA VAL A 32 -2.65 8.35 -48.52
C VAL A 32 -3.78 7.50 -47.92
N PRO A 33 -4.33 6.50 -48.64
CA PRO A 33 -5.41 5.66 -48.11
C PRO A 33 -4.98 4.79 -46.93
N TYR A 34 -5.73 4.85 -45.81
CA TYR A 34 -5.49 4.03 -44.60
C TYR A 34 -5.41 2.51 -44.87
N ARG A 35 -6.12 2.01 -45.89
CA ARG A 35 -6.06 0.58 -46.27
C ARG A 35 -4.65 0.10 -46.61
N ASN A 36 -3.74 0.98 -47.02
CA ASN A 36 -2.35 0.62 -47.32
C ASN A 36 -1.63 0.22 -46.03
N TYR A 37 -1.83 0.97 -44.96
CA TYR A 37 -1.33 0.63 -43.62
C TYR A 37 -1.91 -0.69 -43.11
N VAL A 38 -3.22 -0.90 -43.28
CA VAL A 38 -3.87 -2.18 -42.90
C VAL A 38 -3.25 -3.35 -43.66
N ALA A 39 -2.97 -3.19 -44.95
CA ALA A 39 -2.31 -4.22 -45.74
C ALA A 39 -0.90 -4.50 -45.25
N GLN A 40 -0.12 -3.46 -44.92
CA GLN A 40 1.23 -3.61 -44.39
C GLN A 40 1.24 -4.28 -43.02
N ALA A 41 0.35 -3.89 -42.11
CA ALA A 41 0.20 -4.54 -40.81
C ALA A 41 -0.19 -6.02 -40.92
N ARG A 42 -0.96 -6.40 -41.96
CA ARG A 42 -1.33 -7.80 -42.24
C ARG A 42 -0.24 -8.61 -42.95
N LEU A 43 0.63 -7.95 -43.71
CA LEU A 43 1.74 -8.58 -44.44
C LEU A 43 3.06 -8.54 -43.66
N GLY A 44 3.09 -7.88 -42.50
CA GLY A 44 4.25 -7.75 -41.63
C GLY A 44 4.56 -9.04 -40.86
N THR A 45 5.14 -8.87 -39.67
CA THR A 45 5.54 -9.93 -38.75
C THR A 45 4.43 -10.95 -38.50
N SER A 46 4.79 -12.23 -38.42
CA SER A 46 3.82 -13.30 -38.20
C SER A 46 3.30 -13.32 -36.76
N GLU A 47 2.08 -13.84 -36.54
CA GLU A 47 1.51 -14.03 -35.20
C GLU A 47 2.44 -14.86 -34.29
N GLN A 48 3.11 -15.87 -34.83
CA GLN A 48 4.05 -16.72 -34.07
C GLN A 48 5.29 -15.95 -33.59
N GLU A 49 5.83 -15.04 -34.41
CA GLU A 49 6.96 -14.19 -34.02
C GLU A 49 6.54 -13.18 -32.95
N HIS A 50 5.35 -12.59 -33.07
CA HIS A 50 4.78 -11.75 -32.01
C HIS A 50 4.62 -12.53 -30.70
N GLU A 51 4.04 -13.74 -30.75
CA GLU A 51 3.88 -14.56 -29.56
C GLU A 51 5.21 -14.92 -28.91
N THR A 52 6.23 -15.26 -29.70
CA THR A 52 7.56 -15.59 -29.16
C THR A 52 8.13 -14.40 -28.41
N PHE A 53 8.12 -13.21 -29.03
CA PHE A 53 8.60 -11.98 -28.41
C PHE A 53 7.86 -11.63 -27.11
N PHE A 54 6.53 -11.70 -27.11
CA PHE A 54 5.75 -11.37 -25.91
C PHE A 54 5.83 -12.45 -24.84
N ARG A 55 5.99 -13.73 -25.20
CA ARG A 55 6.19 -14.81 -24.25
C ARG A 55 7.56 -14.69 -23.55
N ASP A 56 8.59 -14.29 -24.28
CA ASP A 56 9.90 -13.99 -23.70
C ASP A 56 9.86 -12.79 -22.73
N MET A 57 8.97 -11.82 -22.96
CA MET A 57 8.83 -10.63 -22.12
C MET A 57 7.88 -10.81 -20.93
N LEU A 58 6.81 -11.59 -21.09
CA LEU A 58 5.66 -11.65 -20.17
C LEU A 58 5.40 -13.03 -19.60
N GLY A 59 6.10 -14.08 -20.03
CA GLY A 59 5.80 -15.47 -19.67
C GLY A 59 5.89 -15.75 -18.17
N ASP A 60 6.75 -15.02 -17.46
CA ASP A 60 6.93 -15.13 -16.00
C ASP A 60 5.98 -14.21 -15.20
N ILE A 61 5.09 -13.46 -15.87
CA ILE A 61 4.14 -12.56 -15.21
C ILE A 61 2.83 -13.31 -14.95
N ASP A 62 2.57 -13.65 -13.69
CA ASP A 62 1.38 -14.35 -13.21
C ASP A 62 0.37 -13.43 -12.51
N GLU A 63 0.80 -12.25 -12.07
CA GLU A 63 -0.05 -11.23 -11.45
C GLU A 63 -0.10 -9.93 -12.27
N PRO A 64 -1.24 -9.22 -12.25
CA PRO A 64 -1.38 -7.96 -12.97
C PRO A 64 -0.70 -6.81 -12.23
N THR A 65 -0.16 -5.84 -12.98
CA THR A 65 0.35 -4.60 -12.41
C THR A 65 -0.80 -3.59 -12.25
N LEU A 66 -1.28 -3.45 -11.01
CA LEU A 66 -2.41 -2.59 -10.65
C LEU A 66 -2.00 -1.52 -9.61
N PRO A 67 -1.45 -0.38 -10.04
CA PRO A 67 -1.07 0.71 -9.13
C PRO A 67 -2.26 1.16 -8.30
N PHE A 68 -2.06 1.32 -6.99
CA PHE A 68 -3.11 1.67 -6.02
C PHE A 68 -4.31 0.70 -6.02
N GLY A 69 -4.16 -0.52 -6.56
CA GLY A 69 -5.23 -1.49 -6.68
C GLY A 69 -6.28 -1.16 -7.75
N LEU A 70 -6.00 -0.20 -8.65
CA LEU A 70 -6.94 0.23 -9.68
C LEU A 70 -7.10 -0.85 -10.75
N ALA A 71 -8.12 -1.70 -10.62
CA ALA A 71 -8.37 -2.83 -11.52
C ALA A 71 -9.37 -2.52 -12.64
N HIS A 72 -10.13 -1.43 -12.53
CA HIS A 72 -11.24 -1.15 -13.44
C HIS A 72 -10.80 -0.40 -14.71
N VAL A 73 -10.45 -1.15 -15.76
CA VAL A 73 -10.00 -0.63 -17.06
C VAL A 73 -11.12 -0.48 -18.11
N GLN A 74 -12.38 -0.53 -17.67
CA GLN A 74 -13.58 -0.42 -18.53
C GLN A 74 -14.50 0.74 -18.11
N GLY A 75 -13.96 1.70 -17.36
CA GLY A 75 -14.73 2.85 -16.88
C GLY A 75 -15.14 3.80 -17.99
N ASP A 76 -16.12 4.66 -17.69
CA ASP A 76 -16.55 5.75 -18.58
C ASP A 76 -15.69 7.03 -18.45
N GLY A 77 -14.59 6.95 -17.69
CA GLY A 77 -13.66 8.05 -17.45
C GLY A 77 -14.22 9.15 -16.55
N ARG A 78 -15.32 8.92 -15.81
CA ARG A 78 -15.80 9.85 -14.79
C ARG A 78 -14.97 9.74 -13.51
N GLY A 79 -14.77 10.86 -12.82
CA GLY A 79 -13.98 10.89 -11.58
C GLY A 79 -12.47 10.86 -11.78
N ILE A 80 -12.01 11.03 -13.03
CA ILE A 80 -10.60 11.24 -13.38
C ILE A 80 -10.25 12.71 -13.16
N GLU A 81 -9.17 12.95 -12.43
CA GLU A 81 -8.49 14.23 -12.28
C GLU A 81 -7.33 14.30 -13.27
N GLU A 82 -7.03 15.49 -13.77
CA GLU A 82 -5.88 15.76 -14.63
C GLU A 82 -4.98 16.82 -13.98
N ALA A 83 -3.67 16.60 -14.04
CA ALA A 83 -2.66 17.60 -13.70
C ALA A 83 -1.60 17.66 -14.78
N LYS A 84 -1.17 18.87 -15.13
CA LYS A 84 -0.09 19.12 -16.09
C LYS A 84 1.02 19.92 -15.44
N VAL A 85 2.25 19.43 -15.56
CA VAL A 85 3.45 20.09 -15.06
C VAL A 85 4.51 20.15 -16.16
N PHE A 86 5.33 21.20 -16.14
CA PHE A 86 6.54 21.26 -16.94
C PHE A 86 7.70 20.71 -16.12
N VAL A 87 8.54 19.88 -16.74
CA VAL A 87 9.79 19.43 -16.13
C VAL A 87 10.76 20.59 -16.15
N ASP A 88 11.40 20.88 -15.01
CA ASP A 88 12.40 21.95 -14.88
C ASP A 88 13.43 21.89 -16.03
N ASP A 89 13.80 23.06 -16.55
CA ASP A 89 14.69 23.18 -17.72
C ASP A 89 16.06 22.52 -17.47
N ALA A 90 16.61 22.66 -16.25
CA ALA A 90 17.88 22.05 -15.91
C ALA A 90 17.76 20.52 -15.86
N LEU A 91 16.67 19.98 -15.31
CA LEU A 91 16.40 18.54 -15.33
C LEU A 91 16.19 18.03 -16.76
N SER A 92 15.44 18.76 -17.60
CA SER A 92 15.22 18.43 -19.01
C SER A 92 16.54 18.33 -19.79
N LEU A 93 17.44 19.30 -19.60
CA LEU A 93 18.77 19.29 -20.22
C LEU A 93 19.61 18.09 -19.75
N ARG A 94 19.59 17.78 -18.44
CA ARG A 94 20.34 16.65 -17.89
C ARG A 94 19.79 15.30 -18.34
N LEU A 95 18.46 15.14 -18.44
CA LEU A 95 17.83 13.97 -19.05
C LEU A 95 18.33 13.73 -20.48
N ARG A 96 18.36 14.78 -21.31
CA ARG A 96 18.88 14.69 -22.68
C ARG A 96 20.37 14.37 -22.72
N ALA A 97 21.16 14.95 -21.82
CA ALA A 97 22.58 14.66 -21.72
C ALA A 97 22.83 13.19 -21.36
N GLN A 98 22.11 12.64 -20.38
CA GLN A 98 22.20 11.23 -20.00
C GLN A 98 21.74 10.30 -21.12
N ALA A 99 20.63 10.61 -21.79
CA ALA A 99 20.16 9.84 -22.95
C ALA A 99 21.24 9.75 -24.05
N ARG A 100 21.86 10.88 -24.40
CA ARG A 100 22.96 10.94 -25.38
C ARG A 100 24.20 10.16 -24.92
N GLN A 101 24.61 10.31 -23.66
CA GLN A 101 25.79 9.62 -23.11
C GLN A 101 25.63 8.10 -23.10
N LEU A 102 24.43 7.61 -22.82
CA LEU A 102 24.12 6.19 -22.79
C LEU A 102 23.78 5.60 -24.16
N GLY A 103 23.58 6.45 -25.18
CA GLY A 103 23.17 6.04 -26.52
C GLY A 103 21.73 5.54 -26.57
N VAL A 104 20.83 6.11 -25.77
CA VAL A 104 19.41 5.72 -25.67
C VAL A 104 18.48 6.90 -25.95
N SER A 105 17.18 6.65 -26.11
CA SER A 105 16.17 7.71 -26.23
C SER A 105 15.78 8.30 -24.88
N ALA A 106 15.38 9.58 -24.85
CA ALA A 106 14.80 10.21 -23.64
C ALA A 106 13.56 9.44 -23.15
N ALA A 107 12.76 8.90 -24.08
CA ALA A 107 11.65 8.01 -23.76
C ALA A 107 12.09 6.82 -22.88
N SER A 108 13.27 6.23 -23.11
CA SER A 108 13.75 5.11 -22.31
C SER A 108 13.99 5.47 -20.83
N LEU A 109 14.46 6.70 -20.57
CA LEU A 109 14.62 7.23 -19.21
C LEU A 109 13.25 7.43 -18.54
N VAL A 110 12.31 8.03 -19.26
CA VAL A 110 10.95 8.27 -18.76
C VAL A 110 10.21 6.96 -18.48
N HIS A 111 10.37 5.94 -19.33
CA HIS A 111 9.78 4.61 -19.10
C HIS A 111 10.35 3.95 -17.86
N LEU A 112 11.65 4.08 -17.60
CA LEU A 112 12.26 3.54 -16.37
C LEU A 112 11.78 4.29 -15.12
N ALA A 113 11.73 5.63 -15.18
CA ALA A 113 11.19 6.43 -14.08
C ALA A 113 9.72 6.09 -13.80
N TRP A 114 8.92 5.88 -14.85
CA TRP A 114 7.53 5.46 -14.72
C TRP A 114 7.40 4.06 -14.13
N ALA A 115 8.21 3.11 -14.59
CA ALA A 115 8.27 1.76 -14.00
C ALA A 115 8.56 1.83 -12.49
N GLN A 116 9.50 2.69 -12.08
CA GLN A 116 9.81 2.90 -10.65
C GLN A 116 8.61 3.44 -9.86
N VAL A 117 7.88 4.42 -10.40
CA VAL A 117 6.66 4.96 -9.76
C VAL A 117 5.61 3.86 -9.60
N LEU A 118 5.38 3.09 -10.66
CA LEU A 118 4.41 1.99 -10.67
C LEU A 118 4.81 0.84 -9.75
N ALA A 119 6.10 0.52 -9.63
CA ALA A 119 6.60 -0.48 -8.70
C ALA A 119 6.22 -0.12 -7.25
N VAL A 120 6.50 1.12 -6.85
CA VAL A 120 6.14 1.62 -5.51
C VAL A 120 4.62 1.65 -5.29
N ALA A 121 3.86 2.03 -6.32
CA ALA A 121 2.40 2.13 -6.23
C ALA A 121 1.67 0.77 -6.27
N SER A 122 2.29 -0.28 -6.78
CA SER A 122 1.70 -1.63 -6.90
C SER A 122 2.33 -2.66 -5.96
N GLY A 123 3.51 -2.37 -5.39
CA GLY A 123 4.28 -3.32 -4.60
C GLY A 123 4.97 -4.43 -5.41
N GLN A 124 5.03 -4.28 -6.75
CA GLN A 124 5.57 -5.28 -7.67
C GLN A 124 6.97 -4.91 -8.15
N GLU A 125 7.86 -5.89 -8.28
CA GLU A 125 9.21 -5.69 -8.82
C GLU A 125 9.26 -5.87 -10.35
N SER A 126 8.37 -6.68 -10.94
CA SER A 126 8.26 -6.85 -12.40
C SER A 126 7.04 -6.11 -12.91
N VAL A 127 7.24 -4.84 -13.26
CA VAL A 127 6.14 -3.93 -13.58
C VAL A 127 5.77 -4.04 -15.05
N VAL A 128 4.50 -4.28 -15.33
CA VAL A 128 3.95 -4.26 -16.70
C VAL A 128 3.03 -3.06 -16.86
N PHE A 129 3.21 -2.30 -17.94
CA PHE A 129 2.31 -1.20 -18.30
C PHE A 129 2.20 -1.08 -19.81
N GLY A 130 1.15 -0.43 -20.29
CA GLY A 130 0.98 -0.19 -21.71
C GLY A 130 1.83 1.00 -22.15
N THR A 131 2.69 0.80 -23.15
CA THR A 131 3.31 1.90 -23.89
C THR A 131 2.55 2.15 -25.17
N VAL A 132 2.30 3.42 -25.46
CA VAL A 132 1.65 3.85 -26.69
C VAL A 132 2.70 4.04 -27.79
N LEU A 133 2.57 3.31 -28.89
CA LEU A 133 3.45 3.38 -30.06
C LEU A 133 2.76 4.13 -31.21
N LEU A 134 3.52 4.99 -31.89
CA LEU A 134 3.11 5.68 -33.10
C LEU A 134 3.50 4.83 -34.32
N GLY A 135 2.57 4.03 -34.85
CA GLY A 135 2.79 3.12 -35.99
C GLY A 135 2.99 3.81 -37.34
N ARG A 136 3.38 5.10 -37.37
CA ARG A 136 3.56 5.90 -38.58
C ARG A 136 4.97 5.81 -39.16
N MET A 137 5.97 5.52 -38.32
CA MET A 137 7.40 5.47 -38.70
C MET A 137 7.72 4.41 -39.77
N GLN A 138 6.92 3.34 -39.90
CA GLN A 138 7.13 2.28 -40.89
C GLN A 138 6.13 2.31 -42.06
N GLY A 139 5.15 3.21 -42.09
CA GLY A 139 4.01 3.14 -43.03
C GLY A 139 4.31 3.46 -44.51
N GLY A 140 5.58 3.67 -44.88
CA GLY A 140 6.02 4.07 -46.22
C GLY A 140 5.88 5.56 -46.50
N ASP A 141 6.28 5.98 -47.72
CA ASP A 141 6.23 7.40 -48.15
C ASP A 141 4.81 7.98 -47.98
N GLY A 142 4.69 9.00 -47.14
CA GLY A 142 3.43 9.72 -46.89
C GLY A 142 2.55 9.16 -45.77
N ALA A 143 2.97 8.14 -45.03
CA ALA A 143 2.23 7.63 -43.88
C ALA A 143 2.04 8.65 -42.76
N ASP A 144 2.99 9.57 -42.59
CA ASP A 144 2.89 10.70 -41.65
C ASP A 144 1.67 11.60 -41.95
N ARG A 145 1.17 11.58 -43.20
CA ARG A 145 0.02 12.38 -43.67
C ARG A 145 -1.25 11.57 -43.88
N ALA A 146 -1.23 10.26 -43.63
CA ALA A 146 -2.40 9.42 -43.75
C ALA A 146 -3.40 9.72 -42.63
N LEU A 147 -4.68 9.81 -42.97
CA LEU A 147 -5.76 9.89 -41.97
C LEU A 147 -6.11 8.47 -41.51
N GLY A 148 -6.09 8.23 -40.20
CA GLY A 148 -6.38 6.92 -39.63
C GLY A 148 -5.91 6.76 -38.19
N MET A 149 -6.13 5.57 -37.63
CA MET A 149 -5.69 5.22 -36.27
C MET A 149 -4.38 4.42 -36.34
N PHE A 150 -3.25 5.10 -36.20
CA PHE A 150 -1.93 4.46 -36.26
C PHE A 150 -1.34 4.19 -34.88
N ILE A 151 -2.04 4.58 -33.83
CA ILE A 151 -1.61 4.34 -32.46
C ILE A 151 -1.94 2.90 -32.06
N ASN A 152 -0.97 2.22 -31.46
CA ASN A 152 -1.17 0.91 -30.84
C ASN A 152 -0.62 0.91 -29.42
N THR A 153 -1.30 0.22 -28.51
CA THR A 153 -0.86 0.06 -27.12
C THR A 153 -0.33 -1.35 -26.94
N LEU A 154 0.94 -1.47 -26.59
CA LEU A 154 1.58 -2.76 -26.32
C LEU A 154 2.09 -2.82 -24.87
N PRO A 155 2.02 -3.99 -24.22
CA PRO A 155 2.61 -4.16 -22.90
C PRO A 155 4.14 -4.06 -23.01
N ILE A 156 4.73 -3.35 -22.06
CA ILE A 156 6.15 -3.45 -21.76
C ILE A 156 6.30 -3.93 -20.31
N CYS A 157 7.12 -4.95 -20.10
CA CYS A 157 7.60 -5.32 -18.78
C CYS A 157 8.91 -4.55 -18.51
N VAL A 158 9.05 -3.94 -17.34
CA VAL A 158 10.27 -3.27 -16.88
C VAL A 158 10.56 -3.73 -15.45
N PRO A 159 11.63 -4.53 -15.23
CA PRO A 159 12.02 -4.97 -13.90
C PRO A 159 12.61 -3.80 -13.09
N VAL A 160 12.15 -3.68 -11.85
CA VAL A 160 12.62 -2.76 -10.83
C VAL A 160 13.21 -3.59 -9.69
N ASN A 161 14.48 -3.97 -9.86
CA ASN A 161 15.18 -4.93 -8.98
C ASN A 161 16.58 -4.42 -8.61
N GLU A 162 17.51 -5.35 -8.35
CA GLU A 162 18.91 -5.07 -7.97
C GLU A 162 19.80 -4.65 -9.15
N GLN A 163 19.29 -4.67 -10.38
CA GLN A 163 20.05 -4.24 -11.56
C GLN A 163 20.50 -2.79 -11.41
N SER A 164 21.72 -2.50 -11.87
CA SER A 164 22.23 -1.13 -11.89
C SER A 164 21.32 -0.21 -12.70
N VAL A 165 21.15 1.03 -12.26
CA VAL A 165 20.35 2.04 -12.99
C VAL A 165 20.82 2.17 -14.44
N ARG A 166 22.14 2.17 -14.68
CA ARG A 166 22.69 2.24 -16.04
C ARG A 166 22.24 1.08 -16.92
N ASP A 167 22.30 -0.15 -16.41
CA ASP A 167 21.95 -1.33 -17.20
C ASP A 167 20.43 -1.47 -17.34
N ALA A 168 19.67 -1.05 -16.34
CA ALA A 168 18.21 -0.98 -16.40
C ALA A 168 17.75 -0.02 -17.52
N VAL A 169 18.34 1.18 -17.63
CA VAL A 169 18.04 2.11 -18.75
C VAL A 169 18.30 1.47 -20.11
N LYS A 170 19.44 0.80 -20.28
CA LYS A 170 19.79 0.11 -21.54
C LYS A 170 18.86 -1.05 -21.85
N THR A 171 18.47 -1.81 -20.82
CA THR A 171 17.53 -2.92 -20.95
C THR A 171 16.15 -2.41 -21.37
N THR A 172 15.66 -1.35 -20.73
CA THR A 172 14.41 -0.68 -21.12
C THR A 172 14.49 -0.14 -22.54
N HIS A 173 15.61 0.47 -22.93
CA HIS A 173 15.82 0.93 -24.30
C HIS A 173 15.74 -0.22 -25.31
N ALA A 174 16.45 -1.33 -25.06
CA ALA A 174 16.43 -2.50 -25.93
C ALA A 174 15.01 -3.10 -26.06
N ARG A 175 14.25 -3.15 -24.96
CA ARG A 175 12.84 -3.62 -24.98
C ARG A 175 11.95 -2.69 -25.81
N LEU A 176 12.09 -1.37 -25.65
CA LEU A 176 11.35 -0.39 -26.44
C LEU A 176 11.69 -0.47 -27.93
N THR A 177 12.97 -0.63 -28.28
CA THR A 177 13.38 -0.82 -29.67
C THR A 177 12.85 -2.14 -30.24
N GLY A 178 12.88 -3.23 -29.46
CA GLY A 178 12.32 -4.52 -29.86
C GLY A 178 10.82 -4.43 -30.15
N LEU A 179 10.07 -3.68 -29.34
CA LEU A 179 8.63 -3.46 -29.52
C LEU A 179 8.28 -2.82 -30.88
N LEU A 180 9.16 -2.00 -31.46
CA LEU A 180 8.93 -1.40 -32.78
C LEU A 180 8.84 -2.46 -33.90
N GLY A 181 9.55 -3.58 -33.78
CA GLY A 181 9.43 -4.71 -34.72
C GLY A 181 8.10 -5.48 -34.60
N HIS A 182 7.35 -5.21 -33.52
CA HIS A 182 6.08 -5.84 -33.21
C HIS A 182 4.94 -4.83 -33.06
N GLU A 183 5.10 -3.61 -33.58
CA GLU A 183 4.17 -2.49 -33.38
C GLU A 183 2.75 -2.74 -33.90
N HIS A 184 2.56 -3.73 -34.78
CA HIS A 184 1.25 -4.13 -35.31
C HIS A 184 0.59 -5.28 -34.53
N ALA A 185 1.24 -5.84 -33.52
CA ALA A 185 0.66 -6.90 -32.71
C ALA A 185 -0.61 -6.42 -31.99
N SER A 186 -1.61 -7.29 -31.85
CA SER A 186 -2.77 -6.94 -31.02
C SER A 186 -2.43 -7.02 -29.53
N LEU A 187 -2.93 -6.08 -28.72
CA LEU A 187 -2.80 -6.13 -27.26
C LEU A 187 -3.32 -7.46 -26.70
N ALA A 188 -4.43 -7.98 -27.24
CA ALA A 188 -5.00 -9.26 -26.82
C ALA A 188 -4.07 -10.45 -27.08
N LEU A 189 -3.27 -10.44 -28.16
CA LEU A 189 -2.24 -11.45 -28.42
C LEU A 189 -1.14 -11.36 -27.37
N ALA A 190 -0.63 -10.16 -27.13
CA ALA A 190 0.43 -9.94 -26.14
C ALA A 190 -0.02 -10.34 -24.73
N GLN A 191 -1.23 -9.97 -24.32
CA GLN A 191 -1.78 -10.32 -23.00
C GLN A 191 -1.91 -11.83 -22.78
N ARG A 192 -2.30 -12.59 -23.81
CA ARG A 192 -2.38 -14.07 -23.75
C ARG A 192 -1.01 -14.74 -23.57
N CYS A 193 0.08 -14.02 -23.76
CA CYS A 193 1.43 -14.54 -23.54
C CYS A 193 1.88 -14.47 -22.07
N SER A 194 1.08 -13.87 -21.19
CA SER A 194 1.30 -13.85 -19.74
C SER A 194 0.56 -14.98 -19.02
N GLY A 195 0.92 -15.24 -17.76
CA GLY A 195 0.23 -16.16 -16.85
C GLY A 195 -0.99 -15.56 -16.14
N VAL A 196 -1.29 -14.28 -16.34
CA VAL A 196 -2.42 -13.60 -15.70
C VAL A 196 -3.75 -14.20 -16.14
N ALA A 197 -4.57 -14.64 -15.18
CA ALA A 197 -5.83 -15.29 -15.45
C ALA A 197 -6.90 -14.31 -15.99
N SER A 198 -7.52 -14.68 -17.13
CA SER A 198 -8.73 -14.00 -17.61
C SER A 198 -9.86 -14.12 -16.57
N PRO A 199 -10.64 -13.04 -16.29
CA PRO A 199 -10.75 -11.79 -17.05
C PRO A 199 -9.92 -10.61 -16.49
N ALA A 200 -8.93 -10.85 -15.63
CA ALA A 200 -8.13 -9.76 -15.06
C ALA A 200 -7.30 -9.05 -16.15
N PRO A 201 -7.18 -7.71 -16.12
CA PRO A 201 -6.31 -7.00 -17.05
C PRO A 201 -4.85 -7.21 -16.67
N LEU A 202 -3.95 -7.34 -17.66
CA LEU A 202 -2.50 -7.47 -17.41
C LEU A 202 -1.91 -6.24 -16.69
N PHE A 203 -2.43 -5.05 -17.00
CA PHE A 203 -2.02 -3.79 -16.42
C PHE A 203 -3.18 -2.78 -16.45
N SER A 204 -3.11 -1.76 -15.59
CA SER A 204 -4.08 -0.65 -15.58
C SER A 204 -3.47 0.74 -15.78
N ALA A 205 -2.15 0.80 -16.04
CA ALA A 205 -1.43 2.04 -16.29
C ALA A 205 -0.91 2.15 -17.73
N LEU A 206 -0.92 3.38 -18.26
CA LEU A 206 -0.36 3.71 -19.57
C LEU A 206 0.73 4.77 -19.49
N LEU A 207 1.68 4.69 -20.43
CA LEU A 207 2.62 5.75 -20.76
C LEU A 207 2.50 6.07 -22.26
N ASN A 208 2.27 7.35 -22.56
CA ASN A 208 2.27 7.88 -23.91
C ASN A 208 3.37 8.93 -24.06
N PHE A 209 4.37 8.66 -24.87
CA PHE A 209 5.48 9.58 -25.13
C PHE A 209 5.37 10.12 -26.56
N ARG A 210 5.13 11.43 -26.69
CA ARG A 210 4.95 12.11 -27.98
C ARG A 210 5.96 13.22 -28.19
N HIS A 211 6.35 13.42 -29.45
CA HIS A 211 7.16 14.58 -29.84
C HIS A 211 6.20 15.64 -30.38
N SER A 212 6.11 16.75 -29.67
CA SER A 212 5.14 17.82 -29.94
C SER A 212 5.91 19.09 -30.26
N SER A 213 6.20 19.34 -31.54
CA SER A 213 6.80 20.60 -31.97
C SER A 213 5.74 21.70 -31.98
N LEU A 214 5.68 22.50 -30.90
CA LEU A 214 4.85 23.70 -30.84
C LEU A 214 5.49 24.85 -31.64
N GLN A 215 5.58 24.73 -32.96
CA GLN A 215 5.87 25.89 -33.82
C GLN A 215 4.55 26.50 -34.29
N VAL A 216 3.99 27.40 -33.48
CA VAL A 216 2.88 28.26 -33.92
C VAL A 216 3.48 29.43 -34.70
N THR A 217 3.25 29.50 -36.00
CA THR A 217 3.66 30.62 -36.85
C THR A 217 2.61 31.74 -36.82
N ASP A 218 3.03 33.01 -36.96
CA ASP A 218 2.10 34.17 -37.05
C ASP A 218 1.11 34.03 -38.22
N GLU A 219 1.55 33.46 -39.33
CA GLU A 219 0.72 33.12 -40.49
C GLU A 219 -0.37 32.10 -40.10
N GLY A 220 -0.01 31.14 -39.24
CA GLY A 220 -0.94 30.14 -38.77
C GLY A 220 -2.03 30.70 -37.85
N LEU A 221 -1.69 31.67 -36.99
CA LEU A 221 -2.65 32.39 -36.15
C LEU A 221 -3.64 33.23 -36.98
N SER A 222 -3.20 33.77 -38.12
CA SER A 222 -4.07 34.54 -39.03
C SER A 222 -5.15 33.69 -39.71
N ALA A 223 -4.85 32.42 -40.00
CA ALA A 223 -5.78 31.48 -40.63
C ALA A 223 -7.01 31.16 -39.77
N TRP A 224 -6.83 31.15 -38.45
CA TRP A 224 -7.88 30.84 -37.47
C TRP A 224 -8.58 32.09 -36.92
N SER A 225 -8.42 33.25 -37.58
CA SER A 225 -9.04 34.51 -37.16
C SER A 225 -10.55 34.38 -37.02
N GLY A 226 -11.07 34.72 -35.83
CA GLY A 226 -12.49 34.58 -35.49
C GLY A 226 -12.89 33.19 -34.95
N MET A 227 -11.95 32.24 -34.82
CA MET A 227 -12.16 30.94 -34.20
C MET A 227 -11.45 30.86 -32.84
N GLN A 228 -12.10 30.24 -31.86
CA GLN A 228 -11.54 30.04 -30.52
C GLN A 228 -11.70 28.58 -30.11
N MET A 229 -10.62 27.97 -29.64
CA MET A 229 -10.68 26.65 -29.01
C MET A 229 -11.35 26.77 -27.65
N LEU A 230 -12.49 26.09 -27.48
CA LEU A 230 -13.28 26.14 -26.24
C LEU A 230 -12.83 25.08 -25.23
N SER A 231 -12.55 23.87 -25.69
CA SER A 231 -12.10 22.74 -24.86
C SER A 231 -11.50 21.64 -25.74
N SER A 232 -10.61 20.84 -25.17
CA SER A 232 -10.10 19.59 -25.75
C SER A 232 -10.04 18.55 -24.64
N GLU A 233 -10.55 17.35 -24.90
CA GLU A 233 -10.49 16.23 -23.96
C GLU A 233 -10.00 14.98 -24.70
N GLU A 234 -8.88 14.43 -24.23
CA GLU A 234 -8.36 13.14 -24.66
C GLU A 234 -8.45 12.19 -23.46
N ARG A 235 -9.37 11.22 -23.50
CA ARG A 235 -9.64 10.29 -22.38
C ARG A 235 -9.39 8.85 -22.83
N THR A 236 -8.67 8.10 -21.99
CA THR A 236 -8.50 6.65 -22.14
C THR A 236 -9.42 5.91 -21.16
N ASN A 237 -9.65 4.63 -21.41
CA ASN A 237 -10.38 3.73 -20.49
C ASN A 237 -9.50 3.25 -19.32
N TYR A 238 -8.24 3.66 -19.26
CA TYR A 238 -7.30 3.25 -18.22
C TYR A 238 -7.30 4.24 -17.06
N PRO A 239 -7.36 3.75 -15.81
CA PRO A 239 -7.51 4.59 -14.63
C PRO A 239 -6.24 5.39 -14.26
N LEU A 240 -5.09 5.09 -14.87
CA LEU A 240 -3.85 5.85 -14.68
C LEU A 240 -3.10 6.01 -16.02
N THR A 241 -2.93 7.24 -16.48
CA THR A 241 -2.20 7.54 -17.72
C THR A 241 -1.17 8.63 -17.47
N LEU A 242 0.07 8.41 -17.90
CA LEU A 242 1.12 9.43 -18.00
C LEU A 242 1.33 9.78 -19.48
N ASN A 243 1.00 11.01 -19.87
CA ASN A 243 1.37 11.57 -21.17
C ASN A 243 2.61 12.45 -21.01
N VAL A 244 3.59 12.27 -21.89
CA VAL A 244 4.83 13.05 -21.92
C VAL A 244 4.99 13.69 -23.29
N ASP A 245 4.99 15.01 -23.31
CA ASP A 245 5.31 15.83 -24.47
C ASP A 245 6.79 16.19 -24.46
N ASP A 246 7.56 15.71 -25.45
CA ASP A 246 8.87 16.26 -25.79
C ASP A 246 8.68 17.49 -26.67
N LEU A 247 8.97 18.67 -26.09
CA LEU A 247 8.81 19.98 -26.72
C LEU A 247 10.06 20.45 -27.46
N GLY A 248 11.04 19.56 -27.67
CA GLY A 248 12.35 19.87 -28.26
C GLY A 248 13.36 20.41 -27.26
N GLU A 249 12.98 21.42 -26.47
CA GLU A 249 13.86 22.02 -25.44
C GLU A 249 13.53 21.52 -24.02
N GLY A 250 12.26 21.30 -23.72
CA GLY A 250 11.77 20.80 -22.42
C GLY A 250 10.83 19.61 -22.55
N PHE A 251 10.32 19.15 -21.41
CA PHE A 251 9.27 18.13 -21.33
C PHE A 251 8.06 18.66 -20.56
N SER A 252 6.85 18.27 -20.96
CA SER A 252 5.67 18.43 -20.10
C SER A 252 5.04 17.07 -19.78
N LEU A 253 4.65 16.89 -18.53
CA LEU A 253 3.99 15.70 -18.02
C LEU A 253 2.52 16.04 -17.79
N THR A 254 1.62 15.25 -18.36
CA THR A 254 0.19 15.31 -18.04
C THR A 254 -0.24 13.96 -17.48
N VAL A 255 -0.64 13.94 -16.21
CA VAL A 255 -1.18 12.74 -15.57
C VAL A 255 -2.69 12.83 -15.51
N GLN A 256 -3.35 11.72 -15.84
CA GLN A 256 -4.77 11.47 -15.63
C GLN A 256 -4.92 10.28 -14.68
N VAL A 257 -5.62 10.46 -13.56
CA VAL A 257 -5.85 9.40 -12.57
C VAL A 257 -7.18 9.56 -11.84
N GLU A 258 -7.72 8.49 -11.27
CA GLU A 258 -8.84 8.59 -10.33
C GLU A 258 -8.58 9.62 -9.21
N SER A 259 -9.54 10.52 -9.01
CA SER A 259 -9.43 11.71 -8.13
C SER A 259 -9.07 11.42 -6.66
N LEU A 260 -9.35 10.21 -6.16
CA LEU A 260 -8.92 9.79 -4.81
C LEU A 260 -7.40 9.70 -4.66
N ILE A 261 -6.67 9.50 -5.76
CA ILE A 261 -5.20 9.38 -5.77
C ILE A 261 -4.54 10.76 -5.85
N GLY A 262 -5.13 11.68 -6.62
CA GLY A 262 -4.60 13.03 -6.88
C GLY A 262 -3.62 13.05 -8.05
N ALA A 263 -3.97 13.69 -9.15
CA ALA A 263 -3.14 13.72 -10.36
C ALA A 263 -1.83 14.49 -10.14
N GLN A 264 -1.89 15.60 -9.40
CA GLN A 264 -0.69 16.38 -9.06
C GLN A 264 0.33 15.57 -8.26
N ARG A 265 -0.13 14.72 -7.33
CA ARG A 265 0.74 13.86 -6.53
C ARG A 265 1.53 12.88 -7.39
N ILE A 266 0.90 12.31 -8.42
CA ILE A 266 1.58 11.43 -9.37
C ILE A 266 2.57 12.22 -10.26
N CYS A 267 2.22 13.43 -10.69
CA CYS A 267 3.18 14.31 -11.35
C CYS A 267 4.43 14.54 -10.49
N ASP A 268 4.25 14.77 -9.19
CA ASP A 268 5.37 14.95 -8.25
C ASP A 268 6.19 13.67 -8.10
N TYR A 269 5.56 12.50 -8.07
CA TYR A 269 6.24 11.20 -8.04
C TYR A 269 7.12 10.97 -9.27
N VAL A 270 6.58 11.27 -10.46
CA VAL A 270 7.34 11.13 -11.72
C VAL A 270 8.50 12.11 -11.76
N GLN A 271 8.31 13.36 -11.31
CA GLN A 271 9.39 14.34 -11.23
C GLN A 271 10.52 13.89 -10.29
N VAL A 272 10.18 13.40 -9.09
CA VAL A 272 11.18 12.87 -8.14
C VAL A 272 11.90 11.66 -8.71
N ALA A 273 11.17 10.76 -9.39
CA ALA A 273 11.76 9.58 -10.04
C ALA A 273 12.73 9.98 -11.18
N LEU A 274 12.35 10.95 -12.03
CA LEU A 274 13.22 11.47 -13.08
C LEU A 274 14.47 12.15 -12.51
N GLN A 275 14.30 12.97 -11.46
CA GLN A 275 15.39 13.65 -10.78
C GLN A 275 16.36 12.62 -10.16
N SER A 276 15.83 11.66 -9.41
CA SER A 276 16.60 10.59 -8.77
C SER A 276 17.33 9.72 -9.79
N LEU A 277 16.69 9.41 -10.93
CA LEU A 277 17.30 8.66 -12.03
C LEU A 277 18.52 9.39 -12.59
N VAL A 278 18.38 10.68 -12.91
CA VAL A 278 19.47 11.49 -13.47
C VAL A 278 20.58 11.70 -12.46
N ASP A 279 20.26 12.04 -11.20
CA ASP A 279 21.25 12.19 -10.14
C ASP A 279 22.06 10.90 -9.94
N THR A 280 21.38 9.75 -9.96
CA THR A 280 22.02 8.44 -9.80
C THR A 280 22.89 8.09 -11.00
N LEU A 281 22.44 8.36 -12.23
CA LEU A 281 23.25 8.12 -13.44
C LEU A 281 24.54 8.94 -13.44
N GLU A 282 24.49 10.18 -12.95
CA GLU A 282 25.63 11.08 -12.88
C GLU A 282 26.64 10.72 -11.79
N HIS A 283 26.17 10.32 -10.61
CA HIS A 283 27.02 10.18 -9.42
C HIS A 283 27.28 8.73 -9.01
N ALA A 284 26.31 7.83 -9.21
CA ALA A 284 26.38 6.45 -8.73
C ALA A 284 25.61 5.49 -9.66
N PRO A 285 25.98 5.36 -10.95
CA PRO A 285 25.22 4.62 -11.97
C PRO A 285 25.09 3.11 -11.68
N GLN A 286 25.90 2.60 -10.74
CA GLN A 286 25.89 1.21 -10.28
C GLN A 286 24.88 0.94 -9.14
N THR A 287 24.20 1.98 -8.64
CA THR A 287 23.13 1.83 -7.65
C THR A 287 21.99 0.98 -8.24
N ALA A 288 21.39 0.11 -7.42
CA ALA A 288 20.23 -0.67 -7.81
C ALA A 288 19.04 0.22 -8.19
N VAL A 289 18.34 -0.11 -9.27
CA VAL A 289 17.20 0.67 -9.77
C VAL A 289 16.09 0.81 -8.74
N ARG A 290 15.80 -0.23 -7.95
CA ARG A 290 14.77 -0.19 -6.90
C ARG A 290 15.02 0.86 -5.82
N ASN A 291 16.24 1.38 -5.68
CA ASN A 291 16.59 2.41 -4.70
C ASN A 291 16.33 3.83 -5.21
N LEU A 292 15.86 4.02 -6.45
CA LEU A 292 15.47 5.32 -6.96
C LEU A 292 14.30 5.89 -6.13
N ALA A 293 14.44 7.14 -5.71
CA ALA A 293 13.42 7.81 -4.93
C ALA A 293 12.19 8.12 -5.79
N VAL A 294 11.01 7.92 -5.23
CA VAL A 294 9.72 8.30 -5.83
C VAL A 294 8.99 9.33 -4.97
N LEU A 295 9.09 9.18 -3.65
CA LEU A 295 8.30 9.99 -2.72
C LEU A 295 8.91 11.40 -2.55
N PRO A 296 8.12 12.47 -2.73
CA PRO A 296 8.56 13.84 -2.44
C PRO A 296 9.02 13.99 -0.98
N ALA A 297 10.02 14.84 -0.75
CA ALA A 297 10.61 15.01 0.59
C ALA A 297 9.59 15.46 1.65
N ALA A 298 8.65 16.33 1.29
CA ALA A 298 7.58 16.79 2.19
C ALA A 298 6.67 15.64 2.60
N GLU A 299 6.28 14.79 1.66
CA GLU A 299 5.44 13.63 1.93
C GLU A 299 6.19 12.57 2.73
N ARG A 300 7.46 12.29 2.40
CA ARG A 300 8.33 11.42 3.20
C ARG A 300 8.43 11.89 4.65
N LYS A 301 8.62 13.19 4.86
CA LYS A 301 8.65 13.80 6.20
C LYS A 301 7.30 13.62 6.91
N GLN A 302 6.19 13.81 6.20
CA GLN A 302 4.86 13.61 6.77
C GLN A 302 4.67 12.16 7.26
N LEU A 303 5.01 11.18 6.44
CA LEU A 303 4.87 9.75 6.76
C LEU A 303 5.79 9.32 7.91
N LEU A 304 7.06 9.74 7.90
CA LEU A 304 8.07 9.24 8.82
C LEU A 304 8.21 10.05 10.10
N GLU A 305 7.99 11.36 10.05
CA GLU A 305 8.24 12.27 11.16
C GLU A 305 6.95 12.87 11.71
N THR A 306 6.06 13.39 10.86
CA THR A 306 4.86 14.10 11.33
C THR A 306 3.82 13.15 11.93
N TRP A 307 3.52 12.04 11.25
CA TRP A 307 2.55 11.05 11.74
C TRP A 307 3.10 10.14 12.84
N ASN A 308 4.42 9.96 12.89
CA ASN A 308 5.10 9.22 13.95
C ASN A 308 5.78 10.15 14.96
N ALA A 309 5.34 11.41 15.04
CA ALA A 309 5.90 12.35 15.99
C ALA A 309 5.76 11.75 17.41
N PRO A 310 6.84 11.66 18.19
CA PRO A 310 6.75 11.10 19.53
C PRO A 310 5.83 11.97 20.37
N GLU A 311 4.64 11.47 20.65
CA GLU A 311 3.75 12.04 21.65
C GLU A 311 4.31 11.82 23.06
N ALA A 312 3.67 12.48 24.04
CA ALA A 312 4.09 12.77 25.41
C ALA A 312 4.79 11.66 26.22
N ALA A 313 5.34 12.04 27.38
CA ALA A 313 5.85 11.10 28.37
C ALA A 313 4.73 10.13 28.83
N TYR A 314 4.81 8.89 28.36
CA TYR A 314 3.87 7.83 28.74
C TYR A 314 4.25 7.19 30.07
N ALA A 315 3.27 6.58 30.74
CA ALA A 315 3.48 5.81 31.96
C ALA A 315 4.22 4.49 31.65
N HIS A 316 5.54 4.54 31.47
CA HIS A 316 6.36 3.39 31.08
C HIS A 316 6.66 2.45 32.25
N ASP A 317 6.75 2.98 33.46
CA ASP A 317 7.17 2.23 34.66
C ASP A 317 5.98 1.81 35.54
N ALA A 318 4.74 2.07 35.10
CA ALA A 318 3.56 1.80 35.88
C ALA A 318 3.14 0.32 35.81
N LEU A 319 2.76 -0.22 36.97
CA LEU A 319 2.12 -1.52 37.10
C LEU A 319 0.61 -1.32 37.19
N ILE A 320 -0.15 -2.08 36.39
CA ILE A 320 -1.62 -1.98 36.31
C ILE A 320 -2.26 -2.08 37.70
N HIS A 321 -1.88 -3.10 38.47
CA HIS A 321 -2.45 -3.32 39.81
C HIS A 321 -2.07 -2.22 40.81
N ARG A 322 -0.92 -1.54 40.64
CA ARG A 322 -0.54 -0.40 41.50
C ARG A 322 -1.35 0.85 41.22
N GLN A 323 -1.72 1.09 39.96
CA GLN A 323 -2.64 2.17 39.61
C GLN A 323 -4.02 1.92 40.24
N PHE A 324 -4.50 0.67 40.19
CA PHE A 324 -5.71 0.26 40.90
C PHE A 324 -5.58 0.47 42.42
N GLU A 325 -4.48 0.04 43.05
CA GLU A 325 -4.25 0.23 44.48
C GLU A 325 -4.23 1.71 44.90
N ALA A 326 -3.69 2.60 44.06
CA ALA A 326 -3.72 4.04 44.31
C ALA A 326 -5.17 4.58 44.33
N GLN A 327 -6.02 4.09 43.42
CA GLN A 327 -7.44 4.46 43.41
C GLN A 327 -8.17 3.89 44.64
N VAL A 328 -7.87 2.67 45.06
CA VAL A 328 -8.42 2.07 46.28
C VAL A 328 -8.07 2.90 47.52
N ALA A 329 -6.84 3.38 47.62
CA ALA A 329 -6.42 4.24 48.73
C ALA A 329 -7.13 5.61 48.72
N ALA A 330 -7.44 6.14 47.55
CA ALA A 330 -8.11 7.43 47.39
C ALA A 330 -9.62 7.35 47.66
N GLN A 331 -10.30 6.29 47.20
CA GLN A 331 -11.75 6.15 47.26
C GLN A 331 -12.18 4.69 47.56
N PRO A 332 -11.92 4.20 48.79
CA PRO A 332 -12.18 2.79 49.12
C PRO A 332 -13.67 2.41 49.06
N ASP A 333 -14.57 3.32 49.44
CA ASP A 333 -16.01 3.05 49.53
C ASP A 333 -16.77 3.32 48.21
N ALA A 334 -16.08 3.80 47.16
CA ALA A 334 -16.70 4.02 45.86
C ALA A 334 -16.93 2.68 45.14
N VAL A 335 -18.02 2.58 44.38
CA VAL A 335 -18.34 1.39 43.58
C VAL A 335 -17.32 1.25 42.45
N ALA A 336 -16.69 0.08 42.34
CA ALA A 336 -15.67 -0.23 41.34
C ALA A 336 -16.21 -1.09 40.19
N VAL A 337 -17.06 -2.07 40.52
CA VAL A 337 -17.64 -2.99 39.54
C VAL A 337 -19.07 -3.36 39.94
N VAL A 338 -19.97 -3.42 38.96
CA VAL A 338 -21.36 -3.84 39.11
C VAL A 338 -21.61 -5.00 38.16
N PHE A 339 -22.24 -6.05 38.65
CA PHE A 339 -22.70 -7.17 37.84
C PHE A 339 -24.09 -7.58 38.33
N GLU A 340 -25.08 -7.43 37.45
CA GLU A 340 -26.50 -7.60 37.79
C GLU A 340 -26.90 -6.77 39.02
N GLU A 341 -27.46 -7.39 40.06
CA GLU A 341 -27.88 -6.73 41.31
C GLU A 341 -26.75 -6.60 42.34
N GLN A 342 -25.54 -7.05 42.00
CA GLN A 342 -24.39 -7.06 42.91
C GLN A 342 -23.38 -5.98 42.53
N ALA A 343 -22.71 -5.43 43.53
CA ALA A 343 -21.65 -4.44 43.36
C ALA A 343 -20.51 -4.71 44.35
N LEU A 344 -19.29 -4.41 43.93
CA LEU A 344 -18.14 -4.33 44.82
C LEU A 344 -17.60 -2.91 44.82
N THR A 345 -17.32 -2.41 46.02
CA THR A 345 -16.51 -1.21 46.20
C THR A 345 -15.05 -1.46 45.86
N TYR A 346 -14.27 -0.41 45.63
CA TYR A 346 -12.82 -0.51 45.42
C TYR A 346 -12.13 -1.25 46.57
N GLY A 347 -12.52 -0.96 47.82
CA GLY A 347 -11.97 -1.62 49.01
C GLY A 347 -12.28 -3.11 49.07
N GLU A 348 -13.52 -3.50 48.80
CA GLU A 348 -13.96 -4.90 48.80
C GLU A 348 -13.28 -5.69 47.67
N LEU A 349 -13.27 -5.14 46.45
CA LEU A 349 -12.62 -5.75 45.30
C LEU A 349 -11.12 -5.94 45.56
N ASN A 350 -10.45 -4.94 46.14
CA ASN A 350 -9.04 -5.02 46.47
C ASN A 350 -8.75 -6.07 47.54
N ALA A 351 -9.58 -6.15 48.60
CA ALA A 351 -9.43 -7.14 49.65
C ALA A 351 -9.54 -8.57 49.09
N GLN A 352 -10.55 -8.85 48.26
CA GLN A 352 -10.73 -10.16 47.62
C GLN A 352 -9.59 -10.50 46.66
N ALA A 353 -9.15 -9.54 45.84
CA ALA A 353 -8.02 -9.73 44.93
C ALA A 353 -6.70 -10.00 45.69
N ASN A 354 -6.47 -9.32 46.82
CA ASN A 354 -5.30 -9.55 47.66
C ASN A 354 -5.30 -10.95 48.26
N GLN A 355 -6.46 -11.47 48.67
CA GLN A 355 -6.58 -12.83 49.19
C GLN A 355 -6.18 -13.88 48.15
N LEU A 356 -6.61 -13.70 46.90
CA LEU A 356 -6.17 -14.54 45.79
C LEU A 356 -4.66 -14.40 45.55
N ALA A 357 -4.13 -13.18 45.54
CA ALA A 357 -2.71 -12.95 45.33
C ALA A 357 -1.84 -13.64 46.39
N HIS A 358 -2.20 -13.58 47.67
CA HIS A 358 -1.49 -14.29 48.75
C HIS A 358 -1.58 -15.81 48.60
N ARG A 359 -2.73 -16.33 48.17
CA ARG A 359 -2.85 -17.77 47.87
C ARG A 359 -1.91 -18.18 46.74
N LEU A 360 -1.87 -17.41 45.65
CA LEU A 360 -0.98 -17.63 44.52
C LEU A 360 0.50 -17.58 44.93
N LEU A 361 0.90 -16.57 45.71
CA LEU A 361 2.26 -16.45 46.25
C LEU A 361 2.64 -17.65 47.13
N SER A 362 1.69 -18.21 47.90
CA SER A 362 1.93 -19.43 48.70
C SER A 362 2.26 -20.67 47.87
N LEU A 363 1.96 -20.66 46.56
CA LEU A 363 2.31 -21.73 45.61
C LEU A 363 3.67 -21.53 44.94
N GLY A 364 4.39 -20.46 45.28
CA GLY A 364 5.71 -20.14 44.75
C GLY A 364 5.70 -19.37 43.43
N ILE A 365 4.61 -18.65 43.13
CA ILE A 365 4.54 -17.78 41.94
C ILE A 365 5.64 -16.72 41.97
N CYS A 366 6.28 -16.55 40.81
CA CYS A 366 7.27 -15.54 40.51
C CYS A 366 6.80 -14.61 39.39
N PRO A 367 7.41 -13.42 39.23
CA PRO A 367 7.15 -12.57 38.06
C PRO A 367 7.37 -13.34 36.73
N ASP A 368 6.56 -13.04 35.72
CA ASP A 368 6.48 -13.73 34.41
C ASP A 368 5.89 -15.17 34.42
N ASP A 369 5.57 -15.72 35.59
CA ASP A 369 4.73 -16.91 35.64
C ASP A 369 3.35 -16.63 35.05
N ARG A 370 2.72 -17.68 34.55
CA ARG A 370 1.38 -17.63 33.95
C ARG A 370 0.39 -18.31 34.87
N VAL A 371 -0.73 -17.65 35.10
CA VAL A 371 -1.88 -18.23 35.81
C VAL A 371 -3.05 -18.23 34.85
N ALA A 372 -3.54 -19.41 34.53
CA ALA A 372 -4.76 -19.52 33.75
C ALA A 372 -5.96 -19.09 34.58
N ILE A 373 -6.96 -18.49 33.95
CA ILE A 373 -8.23 -18.16 34.58
C ILE A 373 -9.37 -18.63 33.68
N CYS A 374 -10.19 -19.55 34.18
CA CYS A 374 -11.32 -20.16 33.48
C CYS A 374 -12.58 -19.97 34.33
N VAL A 375 -13.15 -18.78 34.25
CA VAL A 375 -14.35 -18.38 35.00
C VAL A 375 -15.33 -17.67 34.08
N GLU A 376 -16.61 -17.73 34.46
CA GLU A 376 -17.66 -17.00 33.75
C GLU A 376 -17.57 -15.49 34.02
N ARG A 377 -18.21 -14.69 33.16
CA ARG A 377 -18.27 -13.24 33.34
C ARG A 377 -19.02 -12.91 34.62
N GLY A 378 -18.39 -12.14 35.50
CA GLY A 378 -18.96 -11.70 36.77
C GLY A 378 -17.95 -10.95 37.63
N LEU A 379 -18.30 -10.66 38.88
CA LEU A 379 -17.42 -9.99 39.84
C LEU A 379 -16.12 -10.76 40.07
N ASP A 380 -16.23 -12.09 40.23
CA ASP A 380 -15.11 -12.99 40.50
C ASP A 380 -14.07 -13.03 39.37
N MET A 381 -14.47 -12.75 38.12
CA MET A 381 -13.54 -12.59 37.01
C MET A 381 -12.59 -11.42 37.27
N ILE A 382 -13.12 -10.26 37.68
CA ILE A 382 -12.30 -9.06 37.95
C ILE A 382 -11.43 -9.27 39.19
N VAL A 383 -11.96 -9.92 40.23
CA VAL A 383 -11.19 -10.36 41.40
C VAL A 383 -10.02 -11.26 40.98
N GLY A 384 -10.29 -12.24 40.12
CA GLY A 384 -9.34 -13.18 39.56
C GLY A 384 -8.20 -12.48 38.81
N LEU A 385 -8.54 -11.64 37.84
CA LEU A 385 -7.58 -10.89 37.03
C LEU A 385 -6.69 -10.00 37.91
N LEU A 386 -7.28 -9.22 38.83
CA LEU A 386 -6.52 -8.35 39.73
C LEU A 386 -5.64 -9.16 40.69
N GLY A 387 -6.14 -10.26 41.24
CA GLY A 387 -5.38 -11.11 42.16
C GLY A 387 -4.17 -11.76 41.48
N ILE A 388 -4.31 -12.20 40.23
CA ILE A 388 -3.19 -12.71 39.43
C ILE A 388 -2.15 -11.61 39.23
N LEU A 389 -2.54 -10.43 38.75
CA LEU A 389 -1.61 -9.31 38.54
C LEU A 389 -0.90 -8.88 39.82
N LYS A 390 -1.61 -8.90 40.97
CA LYS A 390 -1.06 -8.57 42.29
C LYS A 390 -0.06 -9.61 42.81
N SER A 391 -0.16 -10.87 42.36
CA SER A 391 0.85 -11.90 42.64
C SER A 391 2.13 -11.73 41.81
N GLY A 392 2.11 -10.87 40.79
CA GLY A 392 3.21 -10.64 39.86
C GLY A 392 3.18 -11.52 38.61
N ALA A 393 2.25 -12.48 38.54
CA ALA A 393 2.03 -13.31 37.36
C ALA A 393 1.17 -12.59 36.29
N GLY A 394 1.32 -13.05 35.05
CA GLY A 394 0.43 -12.70 33.96
C GLY A 394 -0.74 -13.68 33.85
N TYR A 395 -1.95 -13.18 33.60
CA TYR A 395 -3.12 -14.05 33.44
C TYR A 395 -3.25 -14.60 32.02
N VAL A 396 -3.76 -15.83 31.90
CA VAL A 396 -4.14 -16.45 30.62
C VAL A 396 -5.64 -16.72 30.66
N PRO A 397 -6.46 -15.88 30.02
CA PRO A 397 -7.91 -16.05 30.06
C PRO A 397 -8.32 -17.22 29.17
N LEU A 398 -9.10 -18.13 29.75
CA LEU A 398 -9.71 -19.27 29.08
C LEU A 398 -11.23 -19.08 29.12
N ASP A 399 -11.87 -19.10 27.96
CA ASP A 399 -13.33 -19.01 27.88
C ASP A 399 -13.95 -20.38 28.21
N PRO A 400 -14.75 -20.52 29.29
CA PRO A 400 -15.40 -21.78 29.64
C PRO A 400 -16.32 -22.33 28.54
N ALA A 401 -16.82 -21.47 27.64
CA ALA A 401 -17.65 -21.88 26.51
C ALA A 401 -16.84 -22.41 25.30
N SER A 402 -15.51 -22.33 25.34
CA SER A 402 -14.65 -22.89 24.29
C SER A 402 -14.65 -24.42 24.30
N PRO A 403 -14.44 -25.07 23.15
CA PRO A 403 -14.26 -26.52 23.10
C PRO A 403 -13.15 -27.00 24.02
N ALA A 404 -13.35 -28.13 24.71
CA ALA A 404 -12.38 -28.66 25.68
C ALA A 404 -10.98 -28.88 25.07
N GLU A 405 -10.90 -29.33 23.82
CA GLU A 405 -9.62 -29.49 23.09
C GLU A 405 -8.86 -28.16 22.94
N ARG A 406 -9.58 -27.06 22.75
CA ARG A 406 -8.98 -25.72 22.65
C ARG A 406 -8.45 -25.25 24.01
N ILE A 407 -9.21 -25.50 25.08
CA ILE A 407 -8.79 -25.19 26.45
C ILE A 407 -7.54 -25.99 26.82
N ALA A 408 -7.54 -27.30 26.55
CA ALA A 408 -6.41 -28.19 26.78
C ALA A 408 -5.16 -27.73 26.00
N TYR A 409 -5.31 -27.41 24.71
CA TYR A 409 -4.21 -26.87 23.90
C TYR A 409 -3.63 -25.58 24.49
N MET A 410 -4.47 -24.63 24.90
CA MET A 410 -4.01 -23.36 25.49
C MET A 410 -3.31 -23.59 26.84
N LEU A 411 -3.75 -24.57 27.63
CA LEU A 411 -3.09 -24.94 28.88
C LEU A 411 -1.74 -25.60 28.65
N GLU A 412 -1.64 -26.51 27.69
CA GLU A 412 -0.39 -27.14 27.30
C GLU A 412 0.61 -26.10 26.79
N ASP A 413 0.21 -25.28 25.81
CA ASP A 413 1.05 -24.27 25.17
C ASP A 413 1.47 -23.15 26.15
N SER A 414 0.56 -22.69 27.01
CA SER A 414 0.88 -21.66 28.00
C SER A 414 1.57 -22.20 29.25
N SER A 415 1.49 -23.50 29.55
CA SER A 415 2.12 -24.12 30.73
C SER A 415 1.99 -23.27 32.01
N PRO A 416 0.76 -22.99 32.49
CA PRO A 416 0.55 -22.13 33.65
C PRO A 416 0.90 -22.86 34.96
N VAL A 417 1.36 -22.12 35.96
CA VAL A 417 1.74 -22.66 37.28
C VAL A 417 0.50 -23.05 38.10
N ALA A 418 -0.61 -22.34 37.88
CA ALA A 418 -1.89 -22.58 38.49
C ALA A 418 -3.03 -22.19 37.55
N ILE A 419 -4.23 -22.70 37.82
CA ILE A 419 -5.46 -22.29 37.16
C ILE A 419 -6.50 -21.86 38.20
N VAL A 420 -7.11 -20.71 37.95
CA VAL A 420 -8.18 -20.13 38.75
C VAL A 420 -9.53 -20.45 38.11
N VAL A 421 -10.45 -21.03 38.87
CA VAL A 421 -11.75 -21.53 38.39
C VAL A 421 -12.89 -21.22 39.36
N HIS A 422 -14.12 -21.42 38.91
CA HIS A 422 -15.26 -21.69 39.79
C HIS A 422 -15.40 -23.20 39.99
N ALA A 423 -16.04 -23.63 41.09
CA ALA A 423 -16.38 -25.04 41.28
C ALA A 423 -17.13 -25.65 40.06
N ALA A 424 -17.98 -24.86 39.40
CA ALA A 424 -18.73 -25.28 38.22
C ALA A 424 -17.87 -25.46 36.95
N THR A 425 -16.77 -24.70 36.80
CA THR A 425 -15.90 -24.77 35.61
C THR A 425 -14.73 -25.73 35.79
N GLN A 426 -14.48 -26.22 37.01
CA GLN A 426 -13.45 -27.20 37.33
C GLN A 426 -13.57 -28.49 36.50
N ALA A 427 -14.79 -28.94 36.22
CA ALA A 427 -15.05 -30.17 35.44
C ALA A 427 -14.62 -30.07 33.96
N LEU A 428 -14.39 -28.86 33.44
CA LEU A 428 -13.91 -28.63 32.08
C LEU A 428 -12.40 -28.90 31.92
N LEU A 429 -11.68 -29.05 33.04
CA LEU A 429 -10.25 -29.26 33.11
C LEU A 429 -9.96 -30.76 33.27
N ALA A 430 -10.12 -31.52 32.18
CA ALA A 430 -9.89 -32.96 32.21
C ALA A 430 -8.46 -33.30 32.65
N GLU A 431 -8.28 -33.98 33.80
CA GLU A 431 -7.02 -34.55 34.34
C GLU A 431 -5.72 -33.74 34.11
N GLU A 432 -5.80 -32.41 34.17
CA GLU A 432 -4.61 -31.57 34.03
C GLU A 432 -3.77 -31.57 35.32
N SER A 433 -2.44 -31.70 35.17
CA SER A 433 -1.48 -31.69 36.30
C SER A 433 -1.28 -30.32 36.96
N VAL A 434 -2.06 -29.31 36.53
CA VAL A 434 -1.98 -27.92 36.98
C VAL A 434 -2.71 -27.73 38.31
N ARG A 435 -2.14 -26.91 39.20
CA ARG A 435 -2.73 -26.62 40.51
C ARG A 435 -4.01 -25.79 40.36
N VAL A 436 -5.15 -26.34 40.78
CA VAL A 436 -6.45 -25.66 40.71
C VAL A 436 -6.69 -24.79 41.96
N ILE A 437 -7.19 -23.57 41.75
CA ILE A 437 -7.64 -22.64 42.78
C ILE A 437 -9.10 -22.28 42.50
N GLU A 438 -9.99 -22.68 43.39
CA GLU A 438 -11.42 -22.34 43.35
C GLU A 438 -11.67 -20.98 44.00
N LEU A 439 -12.06 -19.96 43.22
CA LEU A 439 -12.30 -18.58 43.68
C LEU A 439 -13.36 -18.49 44.79
N ASP A 440 -14.37 -19.36 44.75
CA ASP A 440 -15.50 -19.43 45.67
C ASP A 440 -15.17 -20.20 46.97
N SER A 441 -13.96 -20.73 47.10
CA SER A 441 -13.56 -21.51 48.27
C SER A 441 -13.50 -20.66 49.56
N PRO A 442 -14.11 -21.11 50.67
CA PRO A 442 -13.96 -20.47 51.98
C PRO A 442 -12.51 -20.36 52.44
N ALA A 443 -11.62 -21.23 51.95
CA ALA A 443 -10.20 -21.21 52.30
C ALA A 443 -9.47 -19.96 51.76
N LEU A 444 -9.95 -19.39 50.64
CA LEU A 444 -9.42 -18.14 50.09
C LEU A 444 -9.74 -16.95 50.99
N ARG A 445 -10.94 -16.94 51.60
CA ARG A 445 -11.40 -15.86 52.49
C ARG A 445 -10.59 -15.73 53.79
N ASN A 446 -9.78 -16.74 54.12
CA ASN A 446 -8.88 -16.72 55.27
C ASN A 446 -7.49 -16.13 54.96
N GLN A 447 -7.21 -15.82 53.70
CA GLN A 447 -5.94 -15.20 53.30
C GLN A 447 -5.88 -13.72 53.74
N SER A 448 -4.67 -13.17 53.74
CA SER A 448 -4.46 -11.75 54.06
C SER A 448 -5.15 -10.85 53.04
N THR A 449 -5.75 -9.75 53.51
CA THR A 449 -6.36 -8.72 52.68
C THR A 449 -5.41 -7.55 52.38
N VAL A 450 -4.17 -7.61 52.87
CA VAL A 450 -3.15 -6.55 52.69
C VAL A 450 -2.54 -6.65 51.29
N ASN A 451 -2.29 -5.51 50.63
CA ASN A 451 -1.64 -5.48 49.31
C ASN A 451 -0.29 -6.23 49.36
N PRO A 452 -0.08 -7.28 48.53
CA PRO A 452 1.18 -7.98 48.48
C PRO A 452 2.31 -7.07 47.98
N GLN A 453 3.53 -7.37 48.39
CA GLN A 453 4.75 -6.74 47.89
C GLN A 453 5.57 -7.83 47.22
N VAL A 454 5.70 -7.76 45.90
CA VAL A 454 6.43 -8.76 45.09
C VAL A 454 7.79 -8.18 44.71
N PRO A 455 8.90 -8.61 45.34
CA PRO A 455 10.23 -8.10 45.01
C PRO A 455 10.60 -8.41 43.56
N GLY A 456 11.17 -7.43 42.86
CA GLY A 456 11.66 -7.61 41.49
C GLY A 456 10.60 -7.51 40.39
N LEU A 457 9.32 -7.28 40.73
CA LEU A 457 8.28 -6.99 39.74
C LEU A 457 8.45 -5.56 39.18
N THR A 458 8.51 -5.45 37.86
CA THR A 458 8.66 -4.20 37.09
C THR A 458 7.64 -4.15 35.95
N SER A 459 7.57 -3.04 35.23
CA SER A 459 6.61 -2.87 34.13
C SER A 459 6.92 -3.70 32.88
N SER A 460 8.11 -4.30 32.79
CA SER A 460 8.47 -5.19 31.69
C SER A 460 7.98 -6.63 31.87
N GLN A 461 7.39 -6.96 33.03
CA GLN A 461 6.83 -8.29 33.25
C GLN A 461 5.43 -8.43 32.65
N LEU A 462 5.08 -9.68 32.40
CA LEU A 462 3.84 -10.11 31.79
C LEU A 462 2.62 -9.63 32.58
N ALA A 463 1.73 -8.90 31.91
CA ALA A 463 0.39 -8.62 32.40
C ALA A 463 -0.59 -9.73 31.99
N TYR A 464 -0.53 -10.17 30.73
CA TYR A 464 -1.39 -11.25 30.24
C TYR A 464 -0.85 -11.93 28.99
N VAL A 465 -1.39 -13.12 28.72
CA VAL A 465 -1.28 -13.82 27.43
C VAL A 465 -2.66 -13.98 26.83
N ILE A 466 -2.94 -13.35 25.68
CA ILE A 466 -4.22 -13.53 24.97
C ILE A 466 -3.97 -14.30 23.67
N TYR A 467 -4.72 -15.38 23.47
CA TYR A 467 -4.62 -16.20 22.27
C TYR A 467 -5.40 -15.59 21.11
N THR A 468 -4.78 -15.57 19.93
CA THR A 468 -5.41 -15.18 18.66
C THR A 468 -5.45 -16.34 17.69
N SER A 469 -6.34 -16.29 16.68
CA SER A 469 -6.39 -17.28 15.60
C SER A 469 -5.09 -17.22 14.80
N GLY A 470 -4.26 -18.26 14.87
CA GLY A 470 -3.06 -18.34 14.06
C GLY A 470 -3.40 -18.64 12.60
N SER A 471 -2.70 -17.98 11.67
CA SER A 471 -2.78 -18.28 10.22
C SER A 471 -2.45 -19.75 9.89
N THR A 472 -1.76 -20.44 10.79
CA THR A 472 -1.41 -21.86 10.73
C THR A 472 -2.49 -22.79 11.27
N GLY A 473 -3.67 -22.27 11.64
CA GLY A 473 -4.80 -23.02 12.21
C GLY A 473 -4.72 -23.23 13.73
N LEU A 474 -3.51 -23.23 14.32
CA LEU A 474 -3.30 -23.32 15.76
C LEU A 474 -3.28 -21.92 16.42
N PRO A 475 -3.99 -21.71 17.54
CA PRO A 475 -3.95 -20.45 18.28
C PRO A 475 -2.54 -20.09 18.77
N LYS A 476 -2.22 -18.79 18.82
CA LYS A 476 -0.93 -18.27 19.31
C LYS A 476 -1.15 -17.29 20.46
N GLY A 477 -0.42 -17.49 21.56
CA GLY A 477 -0.46 -16.62 22.74
C GLY A 477 0.36 -15.34 22.54
N VAL A 478 -0.30 -14.18 22.55
CA VAL A 478 0.35 -12.86 22.52
C VAL A 478 0.66 -12.44 23.95
N MET A 479 1.94 -12.38 24.29
CA MET A 479 2.42 -11.91 25.58
C MET A 479 2.44 -10.38 25.61
N VAL A 480 1.74 -9.79 26.58
CA VAL A 480 1.67 -8.34 26.76
C VAL A 480 2.18 -7.99 28.14
N GLU A 481 3.10 -7.02 28.20
CA GLU A 481 3.71 -6.55 29.44
C GLU A 481 2.87 -5.45 30.09
N HIS A 482 3.09 -5.21 31.39
CA HIS A 482 2.45 -4.12 32.13
C HIS A 482 2.61 -2.76 31.45
N ARG A 483 3.82 -2.44 30.96
CA ARG A 483 4.12 -1.17 30.28
C ARG A 483 3.33 -0.97 28.99
N ASN A 484 2.94 -2.03 28.29
CA ASN A 484 2.14 -1.91 27.06
C ASN A 484 0.73 -1.42 27.40
N VAL A 485 0.13 -2.00 28.43
CA VAL A 485 -1.20 -1.61 28.92
C VAL A 485 -1.17 -0.21 29.52
N ALA A 486 -0.19 0.08 30.38
CA ALA A 486 -0.05 1.41 30.99
C ALA A 486 0.17 2.50 29.93
N ARG A 487 0.99 2.21 28.90
CA ARG A 487 1.16 3.10 27.75
C ARG A 487 -0.15 3.34 27.03
N LEU A 488 -0.93 2.30 26.72
CA LEU A 488 -2.22 2.43 26.04
C LEU A 488 -3.13 3.41 26.80
N PHE A 489 -3.36 3.19 28.10
CA PHE A 489 -4.21 4.06 28.90
C PHE A 489 -3.70 5.51 28.95
N SER A 490 -2.39 5.72 29.14
CA SER A 490 -1.82 7.08 29.16
C SER A 490 -1.86 7.77 27.79
N ALA A 491 -1.71 7.03 26.70
CA ALA A 491 -1.74 7.57 25.34
C ALA A 491 -3.16 7.95 24.91
N THR A 492 -4.16 7.20 25.35
CA THR A 492 -5.56 7.46 25.01
C THR A 492 -6.27 8.38 26.01
N GLN A 493 -5.61 8.80 27.10
CA GLN A 493 -6.20 9.66 28.11
C GLN A 493 -6.79 10.96 27.53
N PRO A 494 -6.11 11.69 26.61
CA PRO A 494 -6.67 12.92 26.03
C PRO A 494 -7.88 12.68 25.11
N TRP A 495 -8.16 11.44 24.71
CA TRP A 495 -9.29 11.12 23.82
C TRP A 495 -10.55 10.72 24.60
N PHE A 496 -10.38 10.04 25.72
CA PHE A 496 -11.51 9.50 26.49
C PHE A 496 -11.80 10.28 27.77
N GLU A 497 -10.78 10.87 28.41
CA GLU A 497 -10.91 11.67 29.64
C GLU A 497 -11.76 11.03 30.76
N PHE A 498 -11.65 9.70 30.95
CA PHE A 498 -12.42 8.98 31.99
C PHE A 498 -12.28 9.62 33.37
N GLY A 499 -13.41 9.93 33.99
CA GLY A 499 -13.55 10.50 35.31
C GLY A 499 -14.44 9.65 36.24
N PRO A 500 -14.65 10.11 37.49
CA PRO A 500 -15.36 9.35 38.52
C PRO A 500 -16.87 9.20 38.28
N GLN A 501 -17.43 9.88 37.29
CA GLN A 501 -18.85 9.77 36.91
C GLN A 501 -19.07 8.82 35.73
N ASP A 502 -18.01 8.36 35.09
CA ASP A 502 -18.11 7.49 33.93
C ASP A 502 -18.29 6.03 34.34
N VAL A 503 -19.01 5.30 33.50
CA VAL A 503 -19.19 3.86 33.61
C VAL A 503 -18.78 3.26 32.26
N TRP A 504 -17.84 2.31 32.28
CA TRP A 504 -17.39 1.58 31.10
C TRP A 504 -18.29 0.37 30.88
#